data_AF-A0A1G1VKF1-F1
#
_entry.id   AF-A0A1G1VKF1-F1
#
_cell.length_a   1.000
_cell.length_b   1.000
_cell.length_c   1.000
_cell.angle_alpha   90.00
_cell.angle_beta   90.00
_cell.angle_gamma   90.00
#
_symmetry.space_group_name_H-M   'P 1'
#
loop_
_entity.id
_entity.type
_entity.pdbx_description
1 polymer ?
#
loop_
_entity_poly.entity_id
_entity_poly.type
_entity_poly.pdbx_seq_one_letter_code
_entity_poly.pdbx_strand_id
1 'polypeptide(L)'
;MNIQTQLEDYHNLTTWLHSWGKEPQKSRRVQLKMPVMVVEMLDKKFPKINRSRLLTQAAVELLIRKTRTDRPDLEQWLATEQDDLDEMWSYLKFRDKRQKI
;
A
#
# COMPACT_ATOMS: atom_id res chain seq x y z
N MET A 1 4.08 1.60 21.12
CA MET A 1 4.53 1.74 19.72
C MET A 1 4.36 3.21 19.36
N ASN A 2 5.38 3.87 18.80
CA ASN A 2 5.35 5.31 18.53
C ASN A 2 4.37 5.62 17.38
N ILE A 3 3.60 6.71 17.51
CA ILE A 3 2.55 7.13 16.54
C ILE A 3 3.17 7.38 15.16
N GLN A 4 4.34 8.04 15.13
CA GLN A 4 5.09 8.31 13.90
C GLN A 4 5.47 7.03 13.16
N THR A 5 5.91 5.99 13.87
CA THR A 5 6.30 4.71 13.25
C THR A 5 5.11 4.00 12.61
N GLN A 6 3.92 4.06 13.23
CA GLN A 6 2.71 3.46 12.67
C GLN A 6 2.19 4.21 11.43
N LEU A 7 2.35 5.54 11.40
CA LEU A 7 2.03 6.38 10.24
C LEU A 7 2.97 6.08 9.06
N GLU A 8 4.28 5.99 9.33
CA GLU A 8 5.28 5.61 8.32
C GLU A 8 5.00 4.20 7.77
N ASP A 9 4.72 3.22 8.64
CA ASP A 9 4.36 1.86 8.24
C ASP A 9 3.11 1.86 7.34
N TYR A 10 2.07 2.61 7.72
CA TYR A 10 0.85 2.74 6.94
C TYR A 10 1.10 3.38 5.57
N HIS A 11 1.83 4.50 5.52
CA HIS A 11 2.19 5.19 4.28
C HIS A 11 3.01 4.29 3.34
N ASN A 12 3.96 3.54 3.89
CA ASN A 12 4.78 2.60 3.12
C ASN A 12 3.93 1.46 2.53
N LEU A 13 3.00 0.91 3.31
CA LEU A 13 2.12 -0.17 2.89
C LEU A 13 1.11 0.30 1.82
N THR A 14 0.51 1.47 1.96
CA THR A 14 -0.42 2.04 0.98
C THR A 14 0.30 2.40 -0.32
N THR A 15 1.47 3.04 -0.24
CA THR A 15 2.31 3.34 -1.41
C THR A 15 2.72 2.06 -2.15
N TRP A 16 3.09 1.00 -1.43
CA TRP A 16 3.38 -0.30 -2.04
C TRP A 16 2.16 -0.87 -2.79
N LEU A 17 0.97 -0.80 -2.18
CA LEU A 17 -0.27 -1.28 -2.79
C LEU A 17 -0.61 -0.50 -4.07
N HIS A 18 -0.49 0.83 -4.04
CA HIS A 18 -0.80 1.72 -5.17
C HIS A 18 0.27 1.69 -6.28
N SER A 19 1.51 1.34 -5.97
CA SER A 19 2.58 1.15 -6.96
C SER A 19 2.50 -0.18 -7.72
N TRP A 20 1.40 -0.94 -7.55
CA TRP A 20 1.19 -2.26 -8.15
C TRP A 20 2.31 -3.27 -7.83
N GLY A 21 3.02 -3.06 -6.73
CA GLY A 21 4.13 -3.90 -6.32
C GLY A 21 5.36 -3.80 -7.23
N LYS A 22 5.66 -2.61 -7.79
CA LYS A 22 7.02 -2.34 -8.30
C LYS A 22 8.00 -2.64 -7.16
N GLU A 23 8.94 -3.56 -7.43
CA GLU A 23 9.65 -4.31 -6.40
C GLU A 23 10.22 -3.41 -5.29
N PRO A 24 10.01 -3.76 -4.00
CA PRO A 24 10.85 -3.21 -2.95
C PRO A 24 12.29 -3.65 -3.24
N GLN A 25 13.24 -2.71 -3.22
CA GLN A 25 14.66 -2.95 -3.55
C GLN A 25 15.32 -4.07 -2.71
N LYS A 26 14.68 -4.52 -1.63
CA LYS A 26 15.09 -5.69 -0.83
C LYS A 26 13.88 -6.56 -0.50
N SER A 27 13.90 -7.80 -0.98
CA SER A 27 12.91 -8.83 -0.62
C SER A 27 13.55 -9.91 0.26
N ARG A 28 12.77 -10.46 1.19
CA ARG A 28 13.17 -11.61 2.02
C ARG A 28 12.26 -12.79 1.69
N ARG A 29 12.86 -13.97 1.45
CA ARG A 29 12.09 -15.20 1.24
C ARG A 29 11.49 -15.68 2.57
N VAL A 30 10.20 -16.00 2.53
CA VAL A 30 9.44 -16.59 3.65
C VAL A 30 8.81 -17.89 3.16
N GLN A 31 8.93 -18.95 3.95
CA GLN A 31 8.26 -20.23 3.68
C GLN A 31 6.99 -20.33 4.52
N LEU A 32 5.86 -20.65 3.89
CA LEU A 32 4.56 -20.77 4.56
C LEU A 32 4.00 -22.17 4.33
N LYS A 33 3.56 -22.83 5.41
CA LYS A 33 2.78 -24.07 5.29
C LYS A 33 1.32 -23.71 5.05
N MET A 34 0.69 -24.32 4.04
CA MET A 34 -0.69 -24.06 3.66
C MET A 34 -1.41 -25.38 3.38
N PRO A 35 -2.70 -25.53 3.77
CA PRO A 35 -3.47 -26.71 3.41
C PRO A 35 -3.59 -26.86 1.89
N VAL A 36 -3.43 -28.09 1.39
CA VAL A 36 -3.45 -28.41 -0.05
C VAL A 36 -4.72 -27.86 -0.73
N MET A 37 -5.88 -28.08 -0.12
CA MET A 37 -7.16 -27.58 -0.61
C MET A 37 -7.16 -26.06 -0.84
N VAL A 38 -6.50 -25.28 0.02
CA VAL A 38 -6.43 -23.81 -0.12
C VAL A 38 -5.55 -23.44 -1.31
N VAL A 39 -4.42 -24.12 -1.50
CA VAL A 39 -3.54 -23.92 -2.66
C VAL A 39 -4.28 -24.21 -3.96
N GLU A 40 -5.01 -25.33 -4.02
CA GLU A 40 -5.82 -25.71 -5.18
C GLU A 40 -6.93 -24.70 -5.48
N MET A 41 -7.61 -24.19 -4.44
CA MET A 41 -8.62 -23.14 -4.61
C MET A 41 -8.01 -21.84 -5.16
N LEU A 42 -6.82 -21.45 -4.69
CA LEU A 42 -6.11 -20.28 -5.18
C LEU A 42 -5.72 -20.44 -6.64
N ASP A 43 -5.17 -21.60 -7.02
CA ASP A 43 -4.80 -21.92 -8.40
C ASP A 43 -6.00 -21.92 -9.33
N LYS A 44 -7.13 -22.50 -8.89
CA LYS A 44 -8.36 -22.54 -9.67
C LYS A 44 -8.97 -21.15 -9.86
N LYS A 45 -8.97 -20.30 -8.83
CA LYS A 45 -9.53 -18.94 -8.92
C LYS A 45 -8.61 -17.96 -9.65
N PHE A 46 -7.29 -18.14 -9.55
CA PHE A 46 -6.30 -17.20 -10.09
C PHE A 46 -5.22 -17.90 -10.93
N PRO A 47 -5.59 -18.61 -12.02
CA PRO A 47 -4.69 -19.50 -12.76
C PRO A 47 -3.53 -18.78 -13.48
N LYS A 48 -3.63 -17.46 -13.69
CA LYS A 48 -2.64 -16.65 -14.42
C LYS A 48 -1.87 -15.68 -13.53
N ILE A 49 -2.06 -15.76 -12.21
CA ILE A 49 -1.46 -14.83 -11.26
C ILE A 49 -0.43 -15.58 -10.42
N ASN A 50 0.76 -14.98 -10.25
CA ASN A 50 1.77 -15.54 -9.36
C ASN A 50 1.25 -15.53 -7.91
N ARG A 51 1.11 -16.71 -7.29
CA ARG A 51 0.64 -16.89 -5.91
C ARG A 51 1.42 -16.03 -4.92
N SER A 52 2.73 -15.91 -5.10
CA SER A 52 3.58 -15.10 -4.22
C SER A 52 3.14 -13.64 -4.23
N ARG A 53 2.85 -13.09 -5.42
CA ARG A 53 2.35 -11.71 -5.57
C ARG A 53 0.98 -11.55 -4.92
N LEU A 54 0.09 -12.51 -5.14
CA LEU A 54 -1.25 -12.52 -4.56
C LEU A 54 -1.20 -12.56 -3.03
N LEU A 55 -0.37 -13.44 -2.46
CA LEU A 55 -0.21 -13.58 -1.01
C LEU A 55 0.46 -12.35 -0.39
N THR A 56 1.45 -11.76 -1.05
CA THR A 56 2.04 -10.49 -0.60
C THR A 56 1.00 -9.38 -0.60
N GLN A 57 0.18 -9.26 -1.65
CA GLN A 57 -0.90 -8.28 -1.71
C GLN A 57 -1.91 -8.50 -0.58
N ALA A 58 -2.37 -9.74 -0.38
CA ALA A 58 -3.31 -10.06 0.70
C ALA A 58 -2.73 -9.76 2.09
N ALA A 59 -1.43 -10.02 2.31
CA ALA A 59 -0.75 -9.68 3.56
C ALA A 59 -0.69 -8.16 3.79
N VAL A 60 -0.35 -7.38 2.75
CA VAL A 60 -0.31 -5.92 2.84
C VAL A 60 -1.71 -5.35 3.10
N GLU A 61 -2.73 -5.83 2.42
CA GLU A 61 -4.13 -5.42 2.67
C GLU A 61 -4.57 -5.74 4.11
N LEU A 62 -4.18 -6.90 4.64
CA LEU A 62 -4.49 -7.28 6.02
C LEU A 62 -3.79 -6.36 7.02
N LEU A 63 -2.51 -6.04 6.78
CA LEU A 63 -1.75 -5.11 7.62
C LEU A 63 -2.37 -3.70 7.61
N ILE A 64 -2.72 -3.17 6.44
CA ILE A 64 -3.43 -1.89 6.30
C ILE A 64 -4.72 -1.89 7.11
N ARG A 65 -5.55 -2.93 6.97
CA ARG A 65 -6.82 -3.04 7.72
C ARG A 65 -6.61 -3.10 9.23
N LYS A 66 -5.58 -3.81 9.68
CA LYS A 66 -5.22 -3.86 11.10
C LYS A 66 -4.80 -2.49 11.63
N THR A 67 -3.91 -1.80 10.91
CA THR A 67 -3.49 -0.46 11.29
C THR A 67 -4.65 0.53 11.35
N ARG A 68 -5.65 0.42 10.45
CA ARG A 68 -6.89 1.23 10.49
C ARG A 68 -7.80 0.89 11.66
N THR A 69 -7.98 -0.40 11.95
CA THR A 69 -8.90 -0.85 13.02
C THR A 69 -8.40 -0.42 14.40
N ASP A 70 -7.08 -0.39 14.59
CA ASP A 70 -6.47 0.03 15.84
C ASP A 70 -6.50 1.56 16.03
N ARG A 71 -6.72 2.33 14.96
CA ARG A 71 -6.75 3.81 14.96
C ARG A 71 -7.63 4.39 13.83
N PRO A 72 -8.93 4.61 14.08
CA PRO A 72 -9.86 5.16 13.10
C PRO A 72 -9.58 6.63 12.73
N ASP A 73 -8.79 7.33 13.53
CA ASP A 73 -8.32 8.71 13.34
C ASP A 73 -7.26 8.88 12.23
N LEU A 74 -6.63 7.78 11.81
CA LEU A 74 -5.61 7.80 10.75
C LEU A 74 -6.16 8.16 9.37
N GLU A 75 -7.42 7.83 9.05
CA GLU A 75 -8.01 8.22 7.76
C GLU A 75 -8.22 9.74 7.68
N GLN A 76 -8.52 10.38 8.81
CA GLN A 76 -8.77 11.82 8.86
C GLN A 76 -7.46 12.62 8.71
N TRP A 77 -6.38 12.13 9.32
CA TRP A 77 -5.06 12.74 9.19
C TRP A 77 -4.50 12.58 7.77
N LEU A 78 -4.67 11.40 7.16
CA LEU A 78 -4.22 11.15 5.79
C LEU A 78 -4.99 11.99 4.75
N ALA A 79 -6.29 12.18 4.94
CA ALA A 79 -7.09 13.05 4.09
C ALA A 79 -6.58 14.50 4.16
N THR A 80 -6.20 14.95 5.36
CA THR A 80 -5.65 16.29 5.57
C THR A 80 -4.28 16.45 4.88
N GLU A 81 -3.40 15.46 4.98
CA GLU A 81 -2.10 15.47 4.29
C GLU A 81 -2.20 15.31 2.76
N GLN A 82 -3.20 14.56 2.27
CA GLN A 82 -3.45 14.44 0.84
C GLN A 82 -4.01 15.73 0.23
N ASP A 83 -4.89 16.42 0.95
CA ASP A 83 -5.39 17.74 0.54
C ASP A 83 -4.23 18.76 0.43
N ASP A 84 -3.30 18.77 1.39
CA ASP A 84 -2.11 19.63 1.36
C ASP A 84 -1.20 19.31 0.14
N LEU A 85 -1.05 18.02 -0.18
CA LEU A 85 -0.27 17.59 -1.35
C LEU A 85 -0.94 17.99 -2.67
N ASP A 86 -2.26 17.88 -2.78
CA ASP A 86 -3.02 18.26 -3.97
C ASP A 86 -3.01 19.77 -4.20
N GLU A 87 -3.03 20.57 -3.13
CA GLU A 87 -2.84 22.02 -3.20
C GLU A 87 -1.43 22.38 -3.69
N MET A 88 -0.41 21.70 -3.15
CA MET A 88 0.98 21.89 -3.58
C MET A 88 1.18 21.49 -5.06
N TRP A 89 0.60 20.39 -5.51
CA TRP A 89 0.62 19.99 -6.92
C TRP A 89 -0.09 20.98 -7.83
N SER A 90 -1.19 21.56 -7.37
CA SER A 90 -1.93 22.60 -8.08
C SER A 90 -1.09 23.88 -8.21
N TYR A 91 -0.40 24.28 -7.14
CA TYR A 91 0.54 25.40 -7.14
C TYR A 91 1.71 25.18 -8.11
N LEU A 92 2.34 24.01 -8.09
CA LEU A 92 3.44 23.67 -8.99
C LEU A 92 3.01 23.70 -10.47
N LYS A 93 1.85 23.12 -10.80
CA LYS A 93 1.27 23.18 -12.16
C LYS A 93 0.97 24.61 -12.60
N PHE A 94 0.48 25.45 -11.69
CA PHE A 94 0.20 26.86 -11.98
C PHE A 94 1.48 27.66 -12.25
N ARG A 95 2.52 27.43 -11.45
CA ARG A 95 3.85 28.04 -11.63
C ARG A 95 4.48 27.64 -12.97
N ASP A 96 4.45 26.36 -13.31
CA ASP A 96 5.01 25.85 -14.57
C ASP A 96 4.32 26.46 -15.80
N LYS A 97 3.01 26.72 -15.73
CA LYS A 97 2.28 27.44 -16.79
C LYS A 97 2.71 28.89 -16.94
N ARG A 98 3.10 29.57 -15.86
CA ARG A 98 3.55 30.97 -15.90
C ARG A 98 5.01 31.13 -16.34
N GLN A 99 5.86 30.12 -16.17
CA GLN A 99 7.26 30.17 -16.61
C GLN A 99 7.45 29.85 -18.11
N LYS A 100 6.38 29.46 -18.82
CA LYS A 100 6.39 29.21 -20.27
C LYS A 100 5.86 30.37 -21.12
N ILE A 101 5.73 31.57 -20.53
CA ILE A 101 5.38 32.84 -21.21
C ILE A 101 6.63 33.71 -21.25
#